data_AF-A0A430QHW2-F1
#
_entry.id   AF-A0A430QHW2-F1
#
_cell.length_a   1.000
_cell.length_b   1.000
_cell.length_c   1.000
_cell.angle_alpha   90.00
_cell.angle_beta   90.00
_cell.angle_gamma   90.00
#
_symmetry.space_group_name_H-M   'P 1'
#
loop_
_entity.id
_entity.type
_entity.pdbx_description
1 polymer ?
#
loop_
_entity_poly.entity_id
_entity_poly.type
_entity_poly.pdbx_seq_one_letter_code
_entity_poly.pdbx_strand_id
1 'polypeptide(L)' 'MSFAEICNSTQIPKALLWDVNQVASWVEGIGYSQYKECFTENQIDGRSLINIHSSTLPHLGVTEFADIKVN' A
#
# COMPACT_ATOMS: atom_id res chain seq x y z
N MET A 1 3.42 27.14 3.13
CA MET A 1 3.34 25.80 3.74
C MET A 1 3.08 24.83 2.62
N SER A 2 4.03 23.94 2.37
CA SER A 2 3.84 22.87 1.38
C SER A 2 2.87 21.82 1.92
N PHE A 3 2.20 21.10 1.02
CA PHE A 3 1.33 19.98 1.39
C PHE A 3 2.08 18.92 2.23
N ALA A 4 3.39 18.77 2.01
CA ALA A 4 4.25 17.85 2.76
C ALA A 4 4.42 18.25 4.24
N GLU A 5 4.42 19.54 4.56
CA GLU A 5 4.51 20.03 5.95
C GLU A 5 3.20 19.80 6.72
N ILE A 6 2.05 19.84 6.04
CA ILE A 6 0.74 19.58 6.64
C ILE A 6 0.65 18.13 7.10
N CYS A 7 1.06 17.18 6.26
CA CYS A 7 1.04 15.75 6.61
C CYS A 7 1.99 15.38 7.76
N ASN A 8 3.01 16.19 8.04
CA ASN A 8 3.92 15.94 9.16
C ASN A 8 3.42 16.53 10.50
N SER A 9 2.44 17.45 10.45
CA SER A 9 1.85 18.15 11.61
C SER A 9 0.42 17.69 11.95
N THR A 10 -0.17 16.89 11.08
CA THR A 10 -1.51 16.30 11.23
C THR A 10 -1.36 14.79 11.32
N GLN A 11 -2.27 14.10 12.02
CA GLN A 11 -2.29 12.63 12.21
C GLN A 11 -2.50 11.83 10.90
N ILE A 12 -2.12 12.39 9.75
CA ILE A 12 -2.33 11.83 8.42
C ILE A 12 -1.16 10.88 8.11
N PRO A 13 -1.42 9.61 7.77
CA PRO A 13 -0.36 8.69 7.37
C PRO A 13 0.41 9.24 6.17
N LYS A 14 1.74 9.26 6.25
CA LYS A 14 2.61 9.64 5.12
C LYS A 14 2.35 8.79 3.88
N ALA A 15 1.90 7.54 4.10
CA ALA A 15 1.48 6.63 3.05
C ALA A 15 0.37 7.20 2.16
N LEU A 16 -0.45 8.13 2.63
CA LEU A 16 -1.52 8.75 1.83
C LEU A 16 -0.99 9.51 0.60
N LEU A 17 0.26 9.97 0.67
CA LEU A 17 0.92 10.72 -0.41
C LEU A 17 1.73 9.83 -1.35
N TRP A 18 1.77 8.51 -1.11
CA TRP A 18 2.59 7.61 -1.91
C TRP A 18 2.03 7.44 -3.32
N ASP A 19 2.90 7.56 -4.32
CA ASP A 19 2.60 7.07 -5.66
C ASP A 19 2.75 5.54 -5.73
N VAL A 20 2.31 4.96 -6.85
CA VAL A 20 2.32 3.50 -7.06
C VAL A 20 3.72 2.89 -6.87
N ASN A 21 4.79 3.57 -7.30
CA ASN A 21 6.16 3.05 -7.14
C ASN A 21 6.62 3.10 -5.68
N GLN A 22 6.18 4.11 -4.93
CA GLN A 22 6.47 4.21 -3.49
C GLN A 22 5.76 3.10 -2.72
N VAL A 23 4.50 2.79 -3.06
CA VAL A 23 3.78 1.63 -2.52
C VAL A 23 4.50 0.32 -2.88
N ALA A 24 4.86 0.12 -4.14
CA ALA A 24 5.56 -1.08 -4.61
C ALA A 24 6.92 -1.27 -3.91
N SER A 25 7.68 -0.19 -3.72
CA SER A 25 8.95 -0.20 -2.99
C SER A 25 8.75 -0.51 -1.50
N TRP A 26 7.65 -0.01 -0.91
CA TRP A 26 7.31 -0.34 0.47
C TRP A 26 6.96 -1.83 0.63
N VAL A 27 6.13 -2.39 -0.26
CA VAL A 27 5.77 -3.82 -0.29
C VAL A 27 7.02 -4.71 -0.37
N GLU A 28 7.97 -4.35 -1.23
CA GLU A 28 9.28 -5.02 -1.32
C GLU A 28 10.09 -4.87 -0.02
N GLY A 29 10.13 -3.66 0.55
CA GLY A 29 10.87 -3.36 1.77
C GLY A 29 10.37 -4.05 3.04
N ILE A 30 9.10 -4.45 3.09
CA ILE A 30 8.53 -5.24 4.20
C ILE A 30 8.62 -6.75 4.01
N GLY A 31 9.28 -7.23 2.94
CA GLY A 31 9.53 -8.64 2.68
C GLY A 31 8.48 -9.34 1.80
N TYR A 32 7.59 -8.57 1.16
CA TYR A 32 6.54 -9.08 0.27
C TYR A 32 6.85 -8.76 -1.21
N SER A 33 8.12 -8.86 -1.61
CA SER A 33 8.57 -8.51 -2.96
C SER A 33 7.82 -9.26 -4.07
N GLN A 34 7.30 -10.46 -3.80
CA GLN A 34 6.45 -11.22 -4.71
C GLN A 34 5.14 -10.51 -5.08
N TYR A 35 4.64 -9.60 -4.25
CA TYR A 35 3.41 -8.84 -4.50
C TYR A 35 3.67 -7.47 -5.11
N LYS A 36 4.93 -7.07 -5.29
CA LYS A 36 5.31 -5.78 -5.88
C LYS A 36 4.65 -5.54 -7.23
N GLU A 37 4.68 -6.56 -8.09
CA GLU A 37 4.09 -6.51 -9.44
C GLU A 37 2.57 -6.38 -9.35
N CYS A 38 1.92 -7.19 -8.49
CA CYS A 38 0.49 -7.11 -8.24
C CYS A 38 0.03 -5.69 -7.85
N PHE A 39 0.75 -5.03 -6.93
CA PHE A 39 0.41 -3.66 -6.52
C PHE A 39 0.65 -2.63 -7.63
N THR A 40 1.64 -2.85 -8.49
CA THR A 40 1.98 -1.95 -9.60
C THR A 40 0.98 -2.08 -10.75
N GLU A 41 0.65 -3.31 -11.15
CA GLU A 41 -0.31 -3.61 -12.22
C GLU A 41 -1.72 -3.13 -11.88
N ASN A 42 -2.12 -3.28 -10.62
CA ASN A 42 -3.41 -2.81 -10.13
C ASN A 42 -3.42 -1.32 -9.74
N GLN A 43 -2.34 -0.59 -10.01
CA GLN A 43 -2.23 0.87 -9.76
C GLN A 43 -2.55 1.26 -8.31
N ILE A 44 -2.08 0.47 -7.34
CA ILE A 44 -2.32 0.73 -5.92
C ILE A 44 -1.41 1.86 -5.46
N ASP A 45 -1.99 3.05 -5.34
CA ASP A 45 -1.39 4.22 -4.74
C ASP A 45 -1.62 4.26 -3.22
N GLY A 46 -1.03 5.25 -2.56
CA GLY A 46 -1.13 5.43 -1.12
C GLY A 46 -2.56 5.55 -0.58
N ARG A 47 -3.47 6.14 -1.37
CA ARG A 47 -4.89 6.29 -1.02
C ARG A 47 -5.62 4.95 -1.11
N SER A 48 -5.33 4.17 -2.15
CA SER A 48 -5.88 2.84 -2.34
C SER A 48 -5.37 1.89 -1.27
N LEU A 49 -4.08 1.96 -0.93
CA LEU A 49 -3.43 1.17 0.10
C LEU A 49 -4.11 1.31 1.48
N ILE A 50 -4.43 2.54 1.88
CA ILE A 50 -5.09 2.82 3.18
C ILE A 50 -6.54 2.30 3.21
N ASN A 51 -7.20 2.23 2.06
CA ASN A 51 -8.60 1.78 1.95
C ASN A 51 -8.74 0.30 1.57
N ILE A 52 -7.63 -0.43 1.35
CA ILE A 52 -7.67 -1.85 1.01
C ILE A 52 -8.21 -2.67 2.18
N HIS A 53 -9.13 -3.59 1.86
CA HIS A 53 -9.63 -4.58 2.80
C HIS A 53 -8.94 -5.93 2.56
N SER A 54 -8.83 -6.76 3.60
CA SER A 54 -8.26 -8.12 3.47
C SER A 54 -9.01 -8.98 2.44
N SER A 55 -10.30 -8.73 2.24
CA SER A 55 -11.13 -9.37 1.21
C SER A 55 -10.78 -8.95 -0.22
N THR A 56 -10.15 -7.79 -0.42
CA THR A 56 -9.74 -7.30 -1.75
C THR A 56 -8.37 -7.82 -2.18
N LEU A 57 -7.55 -8.29 -1.25
CA LEU A 57 -6.19 -8.79 -1.51
C LEU A 57 -6.16 -9.99 -2.48
N PRO A 58 -7.06 -11.00 -2.37
CA PRO A 58 -7.13 -12.08 -3.35
C PRO A 58 -7.45 -11.60 -4.77
N HIS A 59 -8.31 -10.59 -4.91
CA HIS A 59 -8.64 -10.00 -6.21
C HIS A 59 -7.48 -9.20 -6.81
N LEU A 60 -6.56 -8.74 -5.97
CA LEU A 60 -5.34 -8.04 -6.37
C LEU A 60 -4.22 -9.00 -6.81
N GLY A 61 -4.37 -10.31 -6.59
CA GLY A 61 -3.32 -11.30 -6.84
C GLY A 61 -2.52 -11.71 -5.60
N VAL A 62 -2.87 -11.20 -4.42
CA VAL A 62 -2.32 -11.69 -3.14
C VAL A 62 -3.14 -12.92 -2.72
N THR A 63 -2.72 -14.10 -3.13
CA THR A 63 -3.50 -15.34 -2.93
C THR A 63 -3.00 -16.23 -1.80
N GLU A 64 -1.81 -15.97 -1.25
CA GLU A 64 -1.31 -16.74 -0.11
C GLU A 64 -2.03 -16.32 1.17
N PHE A 65 -2.93 -17.19 1.64
CA PHE A 65 -3.68 -16.97 2.87
C PHE A 65 -2.79 -16.77 4.12
N ALA A 66 -1.56 -17.28 4.11
CA ALA A 66 -0.59 -17.06 5.18
C ALA A 66 -0.15 -15.59 5.30
N ASP A 67 -0.19 -14.85 4.18
CA ASP A 67 0.19 -13.45 4.09
C ASP A 67 -1.00 -12.51 4.36
N ILE A 68 -2.23 -13.03 4.21
CA ILE A 68 -3.47 -12.32 4.55
C ILE A 68 -3.83 -12.62 6.01
N LYS A 69 -3.30 -11.82 6.94
CA LYS A 69 -3.72 -11.90 8.35
C LYS A 69 -5.05 -11.17 8.55
N VAL A 70 -6.08 -11.93 8.91
CA VAL A 70 -7.35 -11.38 9.42
C VAL A 70 -7.14 -11.06 10.90
N ASN A 71 -7.34 -9.80 11.27
CA ASN A 71 -7.26 -9.32 12.65
C ASN A 71 -8.61 -9.43 13.35
#